data_AF-A0A382LB91-F1
#
_entry.id   AF-A0A382LB91-F1
#
_cell.length_a   1.000
_cell.length_b   1.000
_cell.length_c   1.000
_cell.angle_alpha   90.00
_cell.angle_beta   90.00
_cell.angle_gamma   90.00
#
_symmetry.space_group_name_H-M   'P 1'
#
loop_
_entity.id
_entity.type
_entity.pdbx_description
1 polymer ?
#
loop_
_entity_poly.entity_id
_entity_poly.type
_entity_poly.pdbx_seq_one_letter_code
_entity_poly.pdbx_strand_id
1 'polypeptide(L)'
;DDYVTQNGGAAGNVSSIVSFSGDSASVIMTFQDEFDLNDSLVIQGLSIIPYAPSEQVDHLMISFNEGSSFNLVDEKDFYIGEISFKSVKENIVVKGGNNVGSFSSIRIEEKSIIPRLQSLVLNIPPELSVGWSEENLFSIESFDGTPGLVLAKLDLDNVAISPVTDQKLVIPFIGQNKMDPGDIIYINNLLYANQSVVSDPSIITYLGLEVADGIFIPDSLPSFLASSFFESEAGNSIINRGNLENFRLNNLLIGNDTLLYNRFGVEIIEPDDILSIKLPSEFSIHWSESVLSDFTIEDMQGDNWINNGILVALSESREEIIMTIESALQGNILSINNLHVDISDSLGVGYVNLEKNNTGELIGIDKYAIAVGIPTINYVQDNNLIWLDAQRSKILPTIEINE
;
A
#
# COMPACT_ATOMS: atom_id res chain seq x y z
N ASP A 1 9.29 -27.28 -15.15
CA ASP A 1 8.34 -28.39 -15.40
C ASP A 1 8.83 -29.28 -16.52
N ASP A 2 8.42 -30.54 -16.56
CA ASP A 2 8.74 -31.52 -17.61
C ASP A 2 7.64 -31.64 -18.69
N TYR A 3 6.65 -30.73 -18.65
CA TYR A 3 5.53 -30.68 -19.58
C TYR A 3 5.51 -29.35 -20.35
N VAL A 4 5.27 -29.43 -21.67
CA VAL A 4 5.06 -28.28 -22.55
C VAL A 4 3.74 -28.36 -23.32
N THR A 5 3.11 -27.20 -23.50
CA THR A 5 1.92 -27.05 -24.36
C THR A 5 2.36 -26.71 -25.77
N GLN A 6 1.68 -27.29 -26.76
CA GLN A 6 2.01 -27.15 -28.18
C GLN A 6 0.83 -26.60 -28.98
N ASN A 7 1.10 -25.70 -29.93
CA ASN A 7 0.13 -25.18 -30.90
C ASN A 7 0.76 -25.11 -32.30
N GLY A 8 -0.06 -25.10 -33.35
CA GLY A 8 0.40 -25.03 -34.76
C GLY A 8 0.05 -26.28 -35.56
N GLY A 9 0.54 -26.35 -36.81
CA GLY A 9 0.31 -27.47 -37.74
C GLY A 9 0.93 -28.79 -37.27
N ALA A 10 2.14 -28.72 -36.68
CA ALA A 10 2.88 -29.87 -36.17
C ALA A 10 2.69 -30.10 -34.65
N ALA A 11 1.61 -29.57 -34.06
CA ALA A 11 1.33 -29.76 -32.64
C ALA A 11 1.02 -31.23 -32.34
N GLY A 12 1.86 -31.86 -31.51
CA GLY A 12 1.81 -33.30 -31.23
C GLY A 12 2.81 -34.15 -32.01
N ASN A 13 3.48 -33.59 -33.03
CA ASN A 13 4.59 -34.25 -33.74
C ASN A 13 5.88 -34.23 -32.88
N VAL A 14 5.88 -33.46 -31.79
CA VAL A 14 6.88 -33.46 -30.72
C VAL A 14 6.23 -33.95 -29.42
N SER A 15 7.00 -34.62 -28.56
CA SER A 15 6.56 -35.03 -27.23
C SER A 15 6.23 -33.83 -26.34
N SER A 16 5.01 -33.76 -25.79
CA SER A 16 4.68 -32.78 -24.73
C SER A 16 5.37 -33.05 -23.40
N ILE A 17 5.91 -34.26 -23.19
CA ILE A 17 6.81 -34.55 -22.06
C ILE A 17 8.23 -34.38 -22.56
N VAL A 18 8.98 -33.48 -21.94
CA VAL A 18 10.39 -33.19 -22.26
C VAL A 18 11.31 -33.88 -21.26
N SER A 19 12.54 -34.15 -21.67
CA SER A 19 13.60 -34.56 -20.76
C SER A 19 14.69 -33.50 -20.71
N PHE A 20 15.64 -33.64 -19.80
CA PHE A 20 16.74 -32.71 -19.62
C PHE A 20 18.08 -33.45 -19.76
N SER A 21 19.11 -32.74 -20.23
CA SER A 21 20.48 -33.24 -20.17
C SER A 21 20.91 -33.48 -18.71
N GLY A 22 21.95 -34.30 -18.49
CA GLY A 22 22.41 -34.66 -17.15
C GLY A 22 22.95 -33.49 -16.30
N ASP A 23 23.28 -32.37 -16.95
CA ASP A 23 23.68 -31.09 -16.36
C ASP A 23 22.53 -30.06 -16.31
N SER A 24 21.33 -30.43 -16.78
CA SER A 24 20.15 -29.57 -16.95
C SER A 24 20.33 -28.35 -17.86
N ALA A 25 21.42 -28.27 -18.64
CA ALA A 25 21.70 -27.15 -19.54
C ALA A 25 20.89 -27.20 -20.86
N SER A 26 20.35 -28.37 -21.23
CA SER A 26 19.53 -28.57 -22.43
C SER A 26 18.19 -29.20 -22.10
N VAL A 27 17.11 -28.65 -22.67
CA VAL A 27 15.82 -29.35 -22.78
C VAL A 27 15.84 -30.22 -24.04
N ILE A 28 15.50 -31.49 -23.89
CA ILE A 28 15.50 -32.50 -24.94
C ILE A 28 14.04 -32.80 -25.29
N MET A 29 13.69 -32.53 -26.55
CA MET A 29 12.34 -32.68 -27.07
C MET A 29 12.34 -33.72 -28.19
N THR A 30 11.63 -34.82 -27.99
CA THR A 30 11.63 -35.96 -28.92
C THR A 30 10.56 -35.78 -29.98
N PHE A 31 10.95 -35.78 -31.25
CA PHE A 31 10.03 -35.89 -32.39
C PHE A 31 9.38 -37.29 -32.40
N GLN A 32 8.06 -37.33 -32.50
CA GLN A 32 7.24 -38.54 -32.58
C GLN A 32 6.68 -38.77 -33.99
N ASP A 33 6.59 -37.71 -34.81
CA ASP A 33 6.17 -37.75 -36.21
C ASP A 33 6.99 -36.75 -37.06
N GLU A 34 6.88 -36.83 -38.38
CA GLU A 34 7.55 -35.93 -39.33
C GLU A 34 6.90 -34.53 -39.35
N PHE A 35 7.56 -33.54 -39.94
CA PHE A 35 7.01 -32.19 -40.17
C PHE A 35 6.75 -32.00 -41.66
N ASP A 36 5.54 -31.57 -42.01
CA ASP A 36 5.14 -31.28 -43.38
C ASP A 36 5.61 -29.89 -43.85
N LEU A 37 5.55 -29.66 -45.17
CA LEU A 37 5.93 -28.37 -45.74
C LEU A 37 4.97 -27.26 -45.29
N ASN A 38 5.53 -26.21 -44.67
CA ASN A 38 4.84 -25.08 -44.02
C ASN A 38 4.19 -25.41 -42.67
N ASP A 39 4.56 -26.52 -42.03
CA ASP A 39 4.19 -26.74 -40.63
C ASP A 39 4.76 -25.65 -39.72
N SER A 40 4.03 -25.41 -38.63
CA SER A 40 4.43 -24.52 -37.54
C SER A 40 4.28 -25.25 -36.22
N LEU A 41 5.20 -24.99 -35.30
CA LEU A 41 5.13 -25.41 -33.92
C LEU A 41 5.43 -24.23 -33.01
N VAL A 42 4.55 -23.97 -32.05
CA VAL A 42 4.72 -23.03 -30.95
C VAL A 42 4.75 -23.84 -29.67
N ILE A 43 5.82 -23.70 -28.90
CA ILE A 43 6.03 -24.40 -27.62
C ILE A 43 5.85 -23.38 -26.49
N GLN A 44 5.07 -23.74 -25.49
CA GLN A 44 4.74 -22.90 -24.33
C GLN A 44 4.99 -23.66 -23.03
N GLY A 45 5.35 -22.93 -21.96
CA GLY A 45 5.66 -23.51 -20.65
C GLY A 45 7.15 -23.80 -20.41
N LEU A 46 8.04 -23.39 -21.32
CA LEU A 46 9.49 -23.42 -21.05
C LEU A 46 9.82 -22.42 -19.93
N SER A 47 10.46 -22.93 -18.87
CA SER A 47 10.86 -22.18 -17.68
C SER A 47 12.35 -22.41 -17.39
N ILE A 48 13.06 -21.39 -16.94
CA ILE A 48 14.47 -21.47 -16.55
C ILE A 48 14.61 -21.24 -15.04
N ILE A 49 15.61 -21.89 -14.42
CA ILE A 49 16.04 -21.60 -13.05
C ILE A 49 17.49 -21.08 -13.16
N PRO A 50 17.72 -19.76 -13.02
CA PRO A 50 19.07 -19.21 -13.06
C PRO A 50 19.88 -19.70 -11.85
N TYR A 51 21.09 -20.19 -12.09
CA TYR A 51 22.00 -20.67 -11.03
C TYR A 51 23.13 -19.69 -10.71
N ALA A 52 23.62 -18.94 -11.70
CA ALA A 52 24.68 -17.94 -11.57
C ALA A 52 24.53 -16.85 -12.65
N PRO A 53 25.12 -15.65 -12.46
CA PRO A 53 25.15 -14.62 -13.50
C PRO A 53 25.95 -15.07 -14.73
N SER A 54 25.62 -14.52 -15.90
CA SER A 54 26.30 -14.85 -17.15
C SER A 54 27.66 -14.15 -17.27
N GLU A 55 28.72 -14.91 -17.57
CA GLU A 55 30.06 -14.40 -17.88
C GLU A 55 30.18 -13.79 -19.30
N GLN A 56 29.21 -14.08 -20.18
CA GLN A 56 29.09 -13.56 -21.54
C GLN A 56 27.61 -13.34 -21.89
N VAL A 57 27.34 -12.56 -22.93
CA VAL A 57 26.01 -12.55 -23.57
C VAL A 57 25.96 -13.73 -24.54
N ASP A 58 24.89 -14.52 -24.48
CA ASP A 58 24.72 -15.71 -25.31
C ASP A 58 23.38 -15.64 -26.07
N HIS A 59 22.99 -16.73 -26.72
CA HIS A 59 21.73 -16.84 -27.47
C HIS A 59 21.03 -18.17 -27.17
N LEU A 60 19.69 -18.23 -27.34
CA LEU A 60 19.00 -19.51 -27.28
C LEU A 60 19.35 -20.34 -28.54
N MET A 61 19.89 -21.54 -28.34
CA MET A 61 20.36 -22.40 -29.42
C MET A 61 19.50 -23.67 -29.54
N ILE A 62 19.23 -24.10 -30.77
CA ILE A 62 18.46 -25.32 -31.06
C ILE A 62 19.32 -26.27 -31.90
N SER A 63 19.38 -27.53 -31.48
CA SER A 63 19.99 -28.63 -32.24
C SER A 63 18.94 -29.64 -32.65
N PHE A 64 18.95 -30.02 -33.93
CA PHE A 64 18.16 -31.13 -34.50
C PHE A 64 19.00 -32.40 -34.70
N ASN A 65 20.25 -32.41 -34.23
CA ASN A 65 21.19 -33.53 -34.40
C ASN A 65 21.90 -33.88 -33.08
N GLU A 66 21.11 -34.09 -32.03
CA GLU A 66 21.55 -34.60 -30.72
C GLU A 66 22.68 -33.75 -30.07
N GLY A 67 22.68 -32.44 -30.30
CA GLY A 67 23.69 -31.53 -29.76
C GLY A 67 25.03 -31.53 -30.52
N SER A 68 25.16 -32.29 -31.62
CA SER A 68 26.41 -32.33 -32.39
C SER A 68 26.69 -31.05 -33.18
N SER A 69 25.66 -30.24 -33.46
CA SER A 69 25.78 -28.83 -33.88
C SER A 69 24.54 -28.04 -33.51
N PHE A 70 24.66 -26.74 -33.34
CA PHE A 70 23.51 -25.83 -33.30
C PHE A 70 23.04 -25.53 -34.72
N ASN A 71 21.78 -25.85 -35.01
CA ASN A 71 21.18 -25.70 -36.34
C ASN A 71 20.42 -24.38 -36.47
N LEU A 72 19.87 -23.88 -35.36
CA LEU A 72 19.28 -22.55 -35.25
C LEU A 72 19.88 -21.86 -34.02
N VAL A 73 20.03 -20.54 -34.14
CA VAL A 73 20.46 -19.64 -33.06
C VAL A 73 19.46 -18.49 -33.07
N ASP A 74 18.88 -18.17 -31.92
CA ASP A 74 18.03 -16.99 -31.76
C ASP A 74 18.86 -15.72 -31.95
N GLU A 75 18.28 -14.70 -32.59
CA GLU A 75 18.92 -13.40 -32.78
C GLU A 75 18.82 -12.51 -31.51
N LYS A 76 18.11 -12.96 -30.47
CA LYS A 76 17.98 -12.24 -29.19
C LYS A 76 19.07 -12.63 -28.20
N ASP A 77 19.61 -11.62 -27.52
CA ASP A 77 20.48 -11.78 -26.36
C ASP A 77 19.78 -12.61 -25.28
N PHE A 78 20.44 -13.67 -24.83
CA PHE A 78 20.13 -14.40 -23.61
C PHE A 78 21.18 -14.06 -22.54
N TYR A 79 20.71 -13.61 -21.37
CA TYR A 79 21.57 -13.06 -20.32
C TYR A 79 20.91 -13.19 -18.94
N ILE A 80 21.70 -13.58 -17.94
CA ILE A 80 21.31 -13.67 -16.53
C ILE A 80 22.14 -12.64 -15.76
N GLY A 81 21.49 -11.62 -15.21
CA GLY A 81 22.09 -10.67 -14.27
C GLY A 81 21.77 -11.03 -12.82
N GLU A 82 22.48 -10.38 -11.88
CA GLU A 82 22.18 -10.43 -10.45
C GLU A 82 22.27 -9.02 -9.89
N ILE A 83 21.16 -8.52 -9.34
CA ILE A 83 21.09 -7.23 -8.64
C ILE A 83 20.40 -7.48 -7.30
N SER A 84 20.97 -6.96 -6.22
CA SER A 84 20.30 -6.94 -4.92
C SER A 84 19.53 -5.65 -4.79
N PHE A 85 18.20 -5.73 -4.73
CA PHE A 85 17.29 -4.60 -4.54
C PHE A 85 16.53 -4.78 -3.22
N LYS A 86 16.71 -3.83 -2.29
CA LYS A 86 16.23 -3.98 -0.91
C LYS A 86 15.91 -2.64 -0.24
N SER A 87 14.68 -2.44 0.23
CA SER A 87 14.37 -1.41 1.24
C SER A 87 15.07 -1.71 2.58
N VAL A 88 15.47 -0.68 3.33
CA VAL A 88 16.16 -0.82 4.63
C VAL A 88 15.20 -1.32 5.71
N LYS A 89 13.92 -0.96 5.62
CA LYS A 89 12.79 -1.46 6.41
C LYS A 89 11.59 -1.72 5.49
N GLU A 90 10.59 -2.40 6.00
CA GLU A 90 9.27 -2.51 5.39
C GLU A 90 8.64 -1.13 5.14
N ASN A 91 7.85 -1.01 4.08
CA ASN A 91 7.14 0.23 3.74
C ASN A 91 5.67 0.12 4.18
N ILE A 92 5.17 1.10 4.92
CA ILE A 92 3.76 1.17 5.33
C ILE A 92 3.14 2.44 4.76
N VAL A 93 2.21 2.28 3.82
CA VAL A 93 1.33 3.35 3.33
C VAL A 93 0.05 3.31 4.17
N VAL A 94 -0.28 4.42 4.82
CA VAL A 94 -1.52 4.52 5.62
C VAL A 94 -2.70 4.91 4.73
N LYS A 95 -3.78 4.14 4.80
CA LYS A 95 -4.99 4.34 3.98
C LYS A 95 -5.66 5.69 4.21
N GLY A 96 -6.19 6.28 3.14
CA GLY A 96 -7.03 7.49 3.22
C GLY A 96 -6.27 8.78 3.46
N GLY A 97 -4.94 8.75 3.49
CA GLY A 97 -4.12 9.87 3.95
C GLY A 97 -4.22 11.14 3.09
N ASN A 98 -4.48 11.04 1.78
CA ASN A 98 -4.48 12.17 0.82
C ASN A 98 -3.28 13.13 1.02
N ASN A 99 -2.14 12.56 1.37
CA ASN A 99 -0.95 13.24 1.90
C ASN A 99 0.31 12.81 1.14
N VAL A 100 1.42 13.47 1.43
CA VAL A 100 2.75 13.02 1.01
C VAL A 100 3.36 12.19 2.14
N GLY A 101 3.63 10.92 1.86
CA GLY A 101 4.37 10.02 2.76
C GLY A 101 5.78 9.74 2.21
N SER A 102 6.56 8.95 2.93
CA SER A 102 7.90 8.51 2.48
C SER A 102 8.05 6.99 2.58
N PHE A 103 8.73 6.42 1.58
CA PHE A 103 9.24 5.06 1.64
C PHE A 103 10.59 5.02 2.35
N SER A 104 10.90 3.84 2.90
CA SER A 104 12.20 3.49 3.45
C SER A 104 13.30 3.70 2.42
N SER A 105 14.50 4.04 2.88
CA SER A 105 15.68 4.10 2.02
C SER A 105 15.89 2.78 1.29
N ILE A 106 16.18 2.83 0.00
CA ILE A 106 16.42 1.66 -0.84
C ILE A 106 17.92 1.47 -1.05
N ARG A 107 18.41 0.25 -0.88
CA ARG A 107 19.75 -0.19 -1.27
C ARG A 107 19.70 -1.01 -2.57
N ILE A 108 20.46 -0.57 -3.57
CA ILE A 108 20.72 -1.29 -4.82
C ILE A 108 22.20 -1.68 -4.84
N GLU A 109 22.50 -2.93 -5.20
CA GLU A 109 23.86 -3.42 -5.41
C GLU A 109 23.91 -4.25 -6.69
N GLU A 110 24.77 -3.85 -7.63
CA GLU A 110 25.03 -4.57 -8.88
C GLU A 110 26.02 -5.71 -8.61
N LYS A 111 25.63 -6.96 -8.92
CA LYS A 111 26.44 -8.17 -8.72
C LYS A 111 26.68 -8.95 -10.00
N SER A 112 26.06 -8.53 -11.10
CA SER A 112 26.23 -9.15 -12.41
C SER A 112 27.69 -9.09 -12.86
N ILE A 113 28.18 -10.16 -13.49
CA ILE A 113 29.54 -10.20 -14.03
C ILE A 113 29.68 -9.22 -15.21
N ILE A 114 28.65 -9.15 -16.08
CA ILE A 114 28.50 -8.12 -17.12
C ILE A 114 27.30 -7.24 -16.77
N PRO A 115 27.49 -6.06 -16.15
CA PRO A 115 26.36 -5.21 -15.80
C PRO A 115 25.71 -4.61 -17.05
N ARG A 116 24.37 -4.58 -17.08
CA ARG A 116 23.56 -4.06 -18.20
C ARG A 116 22.58 -2.95 -17.82
N LEU A 117 22.45 -2.60 -16.53
CA LEU A 117 21.56 -1.54 -16.08
C LEU A 117 22.09 -0.16 -16.55
N GLN A 118 21.26 0.61 -17.25
CA GLN A 118 21.60 1.93 -17.83
C GLN A 118 20.86 3.11 -17.16
N SER A 119 19.93 2.82 -16.26
CA SER A 119 19.17 3.77 -15.44
C SER A 119 18.59 3.00 -14.27
N LEU A 120 18.39 3.64 -13.11
CA LEU A 120 17.57 3.06 -12.05
C LEU A 120 16.12 3.42 -12.33
N VAL A 121 15.24 2.43 -12.39
CA VAL A 121 13.83 2.64 -12.71
C VAL A 121 13.00 1.98 -11.60
N LEU A 122 12.55 2.81 -10.66
CA LEU A 122 11.79 2.38 -9.49
C LEU A 122 10.29 2.44 -9.79
N ASN A 123 9.61 1.33 -9.56
CA ASN A 123 8.18 1.19 -9.81
C ASN A 123 7.42 0.91 -8.51
N ILE A 124 6.37 1.70 -8.29
CA ILE A 124 5.36 1.48 -7.26
C ILE A 124 4.29 0.57 -7.88
N PRO A 125 3.94 -0.56 -7.25
CA PRO A 125 2.84 -1.40 -7.72
C PRO A 125 1.50 -0.64 -7.61
N PRO A 126 0.62 -0.72 -8.63
CA PRO A 126 -0.65 0.00 -8.64
C PRO A 126 -1.58 -0.38 -7.48
N GLU A 127 -1.40 -1.56 -6.88
CA GLU A 127 -2.19 -2.05 -5.75
C GLU A 127 -1.92 -1.31 -4.43
N LEU A 128 -0.89 -0.44 -4.36
CA LEU A 128 -0.68 0.45 -3.21
C LEU A 128 -1.57 1.71 -3.25
N SER A 129 -2.25 2.00 -4.36
CA SER A 129 -3.02 3.26 -4.53
C SER A 129 -2.18 4.52 -4.25
N VAL A 130 -0.89 4.53 -4.61
CA VAL A 130 0.00 5.70 -4.50
C VAL A 130 0.84 5.88 -5.77
N GLY A 131 1.28 7.11 -6.00
CA GLY A 131 2.27 7.47 -7.01
C GLY A 131 3.51 8.11 -6.38
N TRP A 132 4.59 8.28 -7.11
CA TRP A 132 5.71 9.11 -6.66
C TRP A 132 5.23 10.57 -6.50
N SER A 133 5.68 11.25 -5.44
CA SER A 133 5.28 12.64 -5.21
C SER A 133 6.07 13.60 -6.10
N GLU A 134 5.40 14.57 -6.71
CA GLU A 134 6.05 15.72 -7.39
C GLU A 134 6.83 16.62 -6.39
N GLU A 135 6.62 16.45 -5.07
CA GLU A 135 7.42 17.09 -4.02
C GLU A 135 8.80 16.42 -3.82
N ASN A 136 9.12 15.35 -4.57
CA ASN A 136 10.42 14.69 -4.55
C ASN A 136 11.55 15.63 -5.03
N LEU A 137 12.18 16.32 -4.09
CA LEU A 137 13.40 17.09 -4.34
C LEU A 137 14.64 16.19 -4.22
N PHE A 138 14.92 15.42 -5.27
CA PHE A 138 16.17 14.67 -5.36
C PHE A 138 17.36 15.63 -5.49
N SER A 139 18.31 15.49 -4.58
CA SER A 139 19.60 16.16 -4.62
C SER A 139 20.71 15.13 -4.41
N ILE A 140 21.98 15.52 -4.52
CA ILE A 140 23.10 14.62 -4.23
C ILE A 140 23.04 14.04 -2.80
N GLU A 141 22.41 14.76 -1.84
CA GLU A 141 22.24 14.29 -0.45
C GLU A 141 21.17 13.20 -0.31
N SER A 142 20.26 13.07 -1.28
CA SER A 142 19.32 11.95 -1.35
C SER A 142 20.02 10.62 -1.71
N PHE A 143 21.30 10.65 -2.11
CA PHE A 143 22.05 9.46 -2.53
C PHE A 143 23.34 9.26 -1.74
N ASP A 144 23.62 8.01 -1.37
CA ASP A 144 24.92 7.57 -0.84
C ASP A 144 25.41 6.33 -1.63
N GLY A 145 26.69 5.99 -1.59
CA GLY A 145 27.19 4.85 -2.36
C GLY A 145 28.69 4.57 -2.30
N THR A 146 29.13 3.62 -3.12
CA THR A 146 30.54 3.16 -3.18
C THR A 146 31.51 4.29 -3.59
N PRO A 147 32.67 4.46 -2.90
CA PRO A 147 33.61 5.53 -3.22
C PRO A 147 34.31 5.31 -4.58
N GLY A 148 33.98 6.12 -5.58
CA GLY A 148 34.55 5.97 -6.93
C GLY A 148 34.21 7.01 -7.99
N LEU A 149 32.98 7.50 -8.18
CA LEU A 149 31.70 7.28 -7.47
C LEU A 149 30.63 6.83 -8.46
N VAL A 150 29.76 5.88 -8.06
CA VAL A 150 28.52 5.57 -8.81
C VAL A 150 27.57 6.78 -8.84
N LEU A 151 27.60 7.64 -7.83
CA LEU A 151 26.84 8.90 -7.78
C LEU A 151 27.22 9.87 -8.91
N ALA A 152 28.51 9.90 -9.29
CA ALA A 152 28.98 10.72 -10.41
C ALA A 152 28.60 10.13 -11.79
N LYS A 153 27.99 8.94 -11.81
CA LYS A 153 27.37 8.35 -13.00
C LYS A 153 25.88 8.73 -13.12
N LEU A 154 25.24 9.20 -12.05
CA LEU A 154 23.82 9.59 -12.05
C LEU A 154 23.63 10.96 -12.71
N ASP A 155 22.61 11.07 -13.56
CA ASP A 155 22.17 12.32 -14.16
C ASP A 155 21.05 12.92 -13.30
N LEU A 156 21.45 13.55 -12.18
CA LEU A 156 20.54 14.06 -11.15
C LEU A 156 19.67 15.22 -11.64
N ASP A 157 20.12 15.97 -12.64
CA ASP A 157 19.36 17.06 -13.25
C ASP A 157 18.16 16.55 -14.08
N ASN A 158 18.13 15.25 -14.40
CA ASN A 158 17.10 14.60 -15.23
C ASN A 158 16.38 13.45 -14.51
N VAL A 159 16.40 13.42 -13.16
CA VAL A 159 15.50 12.53 -12.40
C VAL A 159 14.06 12.96 -12.63
N ALA A 160 13.21 12.04 -13.04
CA ALA A 160 11.84 12.35 -13.44
C ALA A 160 10.86 11.23 -13.08
N ILE A 161 9.66 11.63 -12.68
CA ILE A 161 8.49 10.76 -12.66
C ILE A 161 8.00 10.60 -14.11
N SER A 162 7.55 9.39 -14.46
CA SER A 162 7.09 9.07 -15.80
C SER A 162 5.87 9.92 -16.19
N PRO A 163 5.87 10.59 -17.35
CA PRO A 163 4.74 11.42 -17.80
C PRO A 163 3.51 10.60 -18.22
N VAL A 164 3.58 9.27 -18.16
CA VAL A 164 2.49 8.33 -18.47
C VAL A 164 1.88 7.76 -17.18
N THR A 165 2.69 7.59 -16.14
CA THR A 165 2.30 7.00 -14.85
C THR A 165 3.13 7.59 -13.73
N ASP A 166 2.47 8.09 -12.69
CA ASP A 166 3.12 8.55 -11.45
C ASP A 166 3.83 7.42 -10.69
N GLN A 167 3.53 6.16 -10.98
CA GLN A 167 4.14 4.97 -10.37
C GLN A 167 5.61 4.71 -10.74
N LYS A 168 6.16 5.33 -11.80
CA LYS A 168 7.49 5.03 -12.33
C LYS A 168 8.44 6.21 -12.19
N LEU A 169 9.46 6.07 -11.34
CA LEU A 169 10.54 7.05 -11.11
C LEU A 169 11.78 6.61 -11.88
N VAL A 170 12.29 7.48 -12.74
CA VAL A 170 13.47 7.24 -13.58
C VAL A 170 14.63 8.09 -13.08
N ILE A 171 15.74 7.42 -12.74
CA ILE A 171 17.00 8.03 -12.34
C ILE A 171 18.03 7.65 -13.41
N PRO A 172 18.22 8.51 -14.43
CA PRO A 172 19.09 8.19 -15.56
C PRO A 172 20.57 8.18 -15.18
N PHE A 173 21.39 7.49 -15.98
CA PHE A 173 22.84 7.62 -15.92
C PHE A 173 23.35 8.55 -17.02
N ILE A 174 24.44 9.28 -16.74
CA ILE A 174 25.05 10.23 -17.68
C ILE A 174 25.58 9.46 -18.90
N GLY A 175 24.98 9.74 -20.07
CA GLY A 175 25.46 9.28 -21.37
C GLY A 175 25.31 7.77 -21.60
N GLN A 176 26.37 7.02 -21.35
CA GLN A 176 26.44 5.55 -21.51
C GLN A 176 27.07 4.87 -20.29
N ASN A 177 27.08 5.58 -19.14
CA ASN A 177 27.53 5.01 -17.87
C ASN A 177 26.58 3.91 -17.39
N LYS A 178 27.07 3.08 -16.48
CA LYS A 178 26.34 1.99 -15.82
C LYS A 178 26.92 1.71 -14.44
N MET A 179 26.17 1.00 -13.58
CA MET A 179 26.76 0.41 -12.39
C MET A 179 27.84 -0.61 -12.79
N ASP A 180 28.93 -0.65 -12.03
CA ASP A 180 29.96 -1.70 -12.15
C ASP A 180 29.72 -2.80 -11.10
N PRO A 181 30.29 -4.02 -11.27
CA PRO A 181 30.09 -5.09 -10.30
C PRO A 181 30.65 -4.71 -8.92
N GLY A 182 29.81 -4.75 -7.90
CA GLY A 182 30.10 -4.29 -6.55
C GLY A 182 29.77 -2.81 -6.28
N ASP A 183 29.25 -2.05 -7.25
CA ASP A 183 28.70 -0.72 -6.97
C ASP A 183 27.44 -0.84 -6.10
N ILE A 184 27.36 0.02 -5.07
CA ILE A 184 26.21 0.12 -4.17
C ILE A 184 25.68 1.55 -4.21
N ILE A 185 24.36 1.70 -4.32
CA ILE A 185 23.64 2.97 -4.20
C ILE A 185 22.62 2.83 -3.07
N TYR A 186 22.55 3.82 -2.20
CA TYR A 186 21.41 4.07 -1.33
C TYR A 186 20.61 5.24 -1.89
N ILE A 187 19.29 5.10 -1.96
CA ILE A 187 18.35 6.15 -2.37
C ILE A 187 17.46 6.46 -1.17
N ASN A 188 17.48 7.71 -0.75
CA ASN A 188 16.75 8.25 0.39
C ASN A 188 15.69 9.26 -0.11
N ASN A 189 14.87 9.77 0.81
CA ASN A 189 13.85 10.79 0.53
C ASN A 189 12.88 10.38 -0.59
N LEU A 190 12.48 9.11 -0.60
CA LEU A 190 11.58 8.50 -1.57
C LEU A 190 10.12 8.82 -1.24
N LEU A 191 9.65 10.01 -1.62
CA LEU A 191 8.31 10.48 -1.28
C LEU A 191 7.24 9.93 -2.22
N TYR A 192 6.07 9.58 -1.69
CA TYR A 192 4.90 9.17 -2.45
C TYR A 192 3.71 10.08 -2.19
N ALA A 193 2.91 10.35 -3.22
CA ALA A 193 1.61 10.98 -3.10
C ALA A 193 0.56 9.90 -2.87
N ASN A 194 -0.08 9.93 -1.70
CA ASN A 194 -1.05 8.94 -1.26
C ASN A 194 -2.42 9.21 -1.87
N GLN A 195 -2.93 8.28 -2.68
CA GLN A 195 -4.22 8.39 -3.39
C GLN A 195 -5.22 7.34 -2.89
N SER A 196 -4.85 6.58 -1.87
CA SER A 196 -5.70 5.55 -1.26
C SER A 196 -6.87 6.17 -0.50
N VAL A 197 -7.95 5.39 -0.36
CA VAL A 197 -9.11 5.74 0.47
C VAL A 197 -9.25 4.78 1.66
N VAL A 198 -9.91 5.21 2.73
CA VAL A 198 -10.11 4.39 3.95
C VAL A 198 -10.82 3.06 3.65
N SER A 199 -11.63 3.00 2.59
CA SER A 199 -12.30 1.77 2.13
C SER A 199 -11.42 0.78 1.38
N ASP A 200 -10.18 1.13 1.05
CA ASP A 200 -9.29 0.24 0.31
C ASP A 200 -8.93 -1.01 1.14
N PRO A 201 -8.82 -2.19 0.50
CA PRO A 201 -8.39 -3.40 1.18
C PRO A 201 -6.95 -3.26 1.71
N SER A 202 -6.61 -4.01 2.76
CA SER A 202 -5.19 -4.09 3.17
C SER A 202 -4.44 -4.95 2.15
N ILE A 203 -3.37 -4.41 1.56
CA ILE A 203 -2.60 -5.04 0.48
C ILE A 203 -1.16 -5.27 0.94
N ILE A 204 -0.60 -6.39 0.49
CA ILE A 204 0.82 -6.70 0.57
C ILE A 204 1.34 -6.84 -0.85
N THR A 205 2.36 -6.06 -1.20
CA THR A 205 3.03 -6.10 -2.51
C THR A 205 4.51 -5.73 -2.32
N TYR A 206 5.26 -5.51 -3.39
CA TYR A 206 6.70 -5.24 -3.35
C TYR A 206 7.03 -4.16 -4.37
N LEU A 207 7.78 -3.13 -3.97
CA LEU A 207 8.36 -2.18 -4.95
C LEU A 207 9.16 -2.96 -6.00
N GLY A 208 9.29 -2.41 -7.21
CA GLY A 208 10.00 -3.05 -8.31
C GLY A 208 11.17 -2.22 -8.83
N LEU A 209 12.33 -2.85 -9.01
CA LEU A 209 13.40 -2.31 -9.86
C LEU A 209 13.23 -2.88 -11.27
N GLU A 210 12.90 -2.03 -12.24
CA GLU A 210 12.80 -2.42 -13.64
C GLU A 210 14.20 -2.44 -14.27
N VAL A 211 14.64 -3.62 -14.70
CA VAL A 211 15.99 -3.86 -15.24
C VAL A 211 16.02 -3.95 -16.77
N ALA A 212 14.85 -4.16 -17.38
CA ALA A 212 14.56 -4.05 -18.80
C ALA A 212 13.06 -3.82 -18.97
N ASP A 213 12.60 -3.43 -20.16
CA ASP A 213 11.19 -3.13 -20.44
C ASP A 213 10.26 -4.28 -20.01
N GLY A 214 9.40 -4.01 -19.02
CA GLY A 214 8.48 -4.99 -18.42
C GLY A 214 9.11 -6.08 -17.55
N ILE A 215 10.42 -6.02 -17.24
CA ILE A 215 11.14 -7.00 -16.42
C ILE A 215 11.55 -6.35 -15.09
N PHE A 216 10.96 -6.83 -14.00
CA PHE A 216 11.12 -6.28 -12.66
C PHE A 216 11.80 -7.26 -11.71
N ILE A 217 12.72 -6.75 -10.89
CA ILE A 217 13.21 -7.40 -9.68
C ILE A 217 12.37 -6.85 -8.51
N PRO A 218 11.58 -7.66 -7.80
CA PRO A 218 10.83 -7.21 -6.63
C PRO A 218 11.78 -6.90 -5.48
N ASP A 219 11.38 -5.97 -4.62
CA ASP A 219 12.06 -5.71 -3.35
C ASP A 219 12.08 -6.98 -2.49
N SER A 220 13.19 -7.21 -1.80
CA SER A 220 13.29 -8.25 -0.79
C SER A 220 12.39 -8.04 0.44
N LEU A 221 11.95 -6.81 0.72
CA LEU A 221 11.02 -6.47 1.80
C LEU A 221 9.64 -6.07 1.26
N PRO A 222 8.55 -6.46 1.94
CA PRO A 222 7.20 -6.10 1.53
C PRO A 222 6.93 -4.60 1.71
N SER A 223 5.99 -4.13 0.90
CA SER A 223 5.35 -2.83 1.00
C SER A 223 3.85 -3.04 1.19
N PHE A 224 3.27 -2.29 2.12
CA PHE A 224 1.92 -2.49 2.60
C PHE A 224 1.06 -1.26 2.34
N LEU A 225 -0.18 -1.47 1.91
CA LEU A 225 -1.25 -0.48 2.08
C LEU A 225 -2.11 -0.97 3.24
N ALA A 226 -2.11 -0.24 4.36
CA ALA A 226 -2.73 -0.67 5.61
C ALA A 226 -3.15 0.54 6.46
N SER A 227 -3.75 0.29 7.62
CA SER A 227 -3.92 1.28 8.69
C SER A 227 -3.99 0.51 10.00
N SER A 228 -3.89 1.18 11.15
CA SER A 228 -4.42 0.58 12.37
C SER A 228 -5.89 0.19 12.14
N PHE A 229 -6.34 -0.84 12.85
CA PHE A 229 -7.76 -1.10 12.96
C PHE A 229 -8.33 0.01 13.85
N PHE A 230 -9.00 0.99 13.25
CA PHE A 230 -9.52 2.17 13.96
C PHE A 230 -10.85 2.59 13.34
N GLU A 231 -11.97 2.18 13.93
CA GLU A 231 -13.32 2.49 13.44
C GLU A 231 -14.33 2.57 14.60
N SER A 232 -15.31 3.47 14.49
CA SER A 232 -16.49 3.46 15.36
C SER A 232 -17.35 2.23 15.11
N GLU A 233 -18.12 1.78 16.10
CA GLU A 233 -19.16 0.74 15.88
C GLU A 233 -20.24 1.19 14.87
N ALA A 234 -20.51 2.51 14.81
CA ALA A 234 -21.45 3.13 13.87
C ALA A 234 -21.19 4.65 13.73
N GLY A 235 -21.76 5.27 12.69
CA GLY A 235 -21.73 6.73 12.53
C GLY A 235 -22.54 7.50 13.55
N ASN A 236 -22.08 8.72 13.85
CA ASN A 236 -22.68 9.60 14.84
C ASN A 236 -23.46 10.73 14.13
N SER A 237 -24.77 10.55 13.95
CA SER A 237 -25.65 11.58 13.38
C SER A 237 -26.30 12.44 14.48
N ILE A 238 -25.97 13.72 14.50
CA ILE A 238 -26.26 14.64 15.60
C ILE A 238 -27.14 15.79 15.10
N ILE A 239 -28.30 15.95 15.71
CA ILE A 239 -29.21 17.07 15.43
C ILE A 239 -28.78 18.27 16.27
N ASN A 240 -28.21 19.30 15.64
CA ASN A 240 -27.85 20.56 16.30
C ASN A 240 -29.13 21.24 16.83
N ARG A 241 -29.08 21.67 18.10
CA ARG A 241 -30.14 22.41 18.81
C ARG A 241 -29.59 23.60 19.60
N GLY A 242 -28.48 24.17 19.14
CA GLY A 242 -27.56 24.99 19.92
C GLY A 242 -26.46 24.12 20.55
N ASN A 243 -25.76 24.68 21.55
CA ASN A 243 -24.68 23.98 22.24
C ASN A 243 -25.17 22.68 22.90
N LEU A 244 -24.44 21.59 22.66
CA LEU A 244 -24.61 20.29 23.30
C LEU A 244 -23.39 20.04 24.20
N GLU A 245 -23.63 19.77 25.48
CA GLU A 245 -22.59 19.39 26.44
C GLU A 245 -22.70 17.88 26.70
N ASN A 246 -21.56 17.21 26.85
CA ASN A 246 -21.50 15.77 27.19
C ASN A 246 -22.33 14.87 26.26
N PHE A 247 -22.29 15.12 24.95
CA PHE A 247 -22.95 14.29 23.95
C PHE A 247 -22.17 12.99 23.76
N ARG A 248 -22.81 11.86 24.07
CA ARG A 248 -22.19 10.52 23.93
C ARG A 248 -22.04 10.12 22.47
N LEU A 249 -20.83 9.73 22.08
CA LEU A 249 -20.53 9.07 20.82
C LEU A 249 -20.65 7.55 20.94
N ASN A 250 -20.73 6.86 19.79
CA ASN A 250 -20.52 5.42 19.72
C ASN A 250 -19.10 5.04 20.17
N ASN A 251 -18.90 3.78 20.58
CA ASN A 251 -17.57 3.29 20.97
C ASN A 251 -16.63 3.27 19.73
N LEU A 252 -15.34 3.52 19.96
CA LEU A 252 -14.28 3.33 18.97
C LEU A 252 -13.57 2.00 19.22
N LEU A 253 -13.28 1.24 18.18
CA LEU A 253 -12.40 0.07 18.25
C LEU A 253 -10.99 0.46 17.82
N ILE A 254 -9.96 -0.03 18.51
CA ILE A 254 -8.55 0.20 18.20
C ILE A 254 -7.74 -1.11 18.20
N GLY A 255 -6.83 -1.29 17.25
CA GLY A 255 -5.93 -2.44 17.17
C GLY A 255 -4.93 -2.36 16.01
N ASN A 256 -4.09 -3.38 15.87
CA ASN A 256 -3.22 -3.54 14.70
C ASN A 256 -3.99 -4.09 13.48
N ASP A 257 -3.48 -3.84 12.27
CA ASP A 257 -4.03 -4.48 11.06
C ASP A 257 -3.93 -6.01 11.18
N THR A 258 -5.10 -6.66 11.23
CA THR A 258 -5.19 -8.11 11.47
C THR A 258 -4.58 -8.93 10.34
N LEU A 259 -4.51 -8.41 9.11
CA LEU A 259 -3.85 -9.09 7.99
C LEU A 259 -2.33 -9.00 8.10
N LEU A 260 -1.80 -7.80 8.40
CA LEU A 260 -0.36 -7.59 8.55
C LEU A 260 0.21 -8.36 9.74
N TYR A 261 -0.42 -8.22 10.90
CA TYR A 261 0.03 -8.88 12.13
C TYR A 261 0.05 -10.42 11.95
N ASN A 262 -1.04 -11.02 11.47
CA ASN A 262 -1.12 -12.49 11.35
C ASN A 262 -0.23 -13.10 10.25
N ARG A 263 0.22 -12.31 9.25
CA ARG A 263 1.07 -12.82 8.16
C ARG A 263 2.55 -12.50 8.34
N PHE A 264 2.88 -11.36 8.93
CA PHE A 264 4.26 -10.85 9.01
C PHE A 264 4.69 -10.46 10.43
N GLY A 265 3.79 -10.43 11.41
CA GLY A 265 4.09 -9.94 12.77
C GLY A 265 4.34 -8.43 12.82
N VAL A 266 3.87 -7.68 11.80
CA VAL A 266 4.03 -6.22 11.73
C VAL A 266 2.97 -5.57 12.62
N GLU A 267 3.43 -4.76 13.56
CA GLU A 267 2.61 -3.88 14.41
C GLU A 267 2.71 -2.44 13.88
N ILE A 268 1.58 -1.76 13.74
CA ILE A 268 1.49 -0.33 13.42
C ILE A 268 1.47 0.49 14.72
N ILE A 269 0.84 -0.08 15.76
CA ILE A 269 0.83 0.39 17.14
C ILE A 269 1.75 -0.53 17.95
N GLU A 270 2.89 0.01 18.35
CA GLU A 270 3.97 -0.64 19.08
C GLU A 270 4.04 -0.12 20.54
N PRO A 271 4.74 -0.80 21.46
CA PRO A 271 5.11 -0.23 22.76
C PRO A 271 5.90 1.08 22.62
N ASP A 272 5.80 1.94 23.64
CA ASP A 272 6.37 3.30 23.71
C ASP A 272 5.76 4.32 22.71
N ASP A 273 4.79 3.92 21.87
CA ASP A 273 4.01 4.85 21.06
C ASP A 273 3.18 5.80 21.93
N ILE A 274 3.17 7.08 21.54
CA ILE A 274 2.20 8.06 22.01
C ILE A 274 1.24 8.33 20.86
N LEU A 275 -0.03 8.01 21.07
CA LEU A 275 -1.11 8.17 20.10
C LEU A 275 -2.02 9.34 20.52
N SER A 276 -2.58 10.06 19.55
CA SER A 276 -3.68 11.00 19.77
C SER A 276 -4.92 10.60 18.97
N ILE A 277 -6.04 10.46 19.67
CA ILE A 277 -7.38 10.38 19.09
C ILE A 277 -7.88 11.82 18.91
N LYS A 278 -7.84 12.31 17.67
CA LYS A 278 -8.13 13.69 17.31
C LYS A 278 -9.55 13.81 16.75
N LEU A 279 -10.31 14.76 17.27
CA LEU A 279 -11.63 15.09 16.75
C LEU A 279 -11.53 15.84 15.41
N PRO A 280 -12.58 15.79 14.56
CA PRO A 280 -12.65 16.59 13.36
C PRO A 280 -12.58 18.10 13.67
N SER A 281 -11.94 18.86 12.78
CA SER A 281 -11.73 20.31 12.92
C SER A 281 -12.65 21.14 12.01
N GLU A 282 -13.45 20.46 11.18
CA GLU A 282 -14.39 21.03 10.21
C GLU A 282 -15.58 21.76 10.87
N PHE A 283 -15.85 21.47 12.16
CA PHE A 283 -16.89 22.08 12.97
C PHE A 283 -16.45 22.16 14.44
N SER A 284 -17.21 22.87 15.29
CA SER A 284 -16.76 23.21 16.64
C SER A 284 -17.12 22.11 17.65
N ILE A 285 -16.25 21.10 17.75
CA ILE A 285 -16.37 19.93 18.60
C ILE A 285 -15.10 19.74 19.44
N HIS A 286 -15.27 19.41 20.71
CA HIS A 286 -14.17 19.11 21.64
C HIS A 286 -14.56 17.90 22.51
N TRP A 287 -13.58 17.18 23.05
CA TRP A 287 -13.84 16.23 24.12
C TRP A 287 -14.34 16.99 25.36
N SER A 288 -15.38 16.48 26.03
CA SER A 288 -15.87 17.16 27.22
C SER A 288 -14.85 17.05 28.37
N GLU A 289 -14.83 18.04 29.26
CA GLU A 289 -13.88 18.10 30.39
C GLU A 289 -13.91 16.83 31.27
N SER A 290 -15.07 16.17 31.39
CA SER A 290 -15.25 14.95 32.17
C SER A 290 -14.96 13.64 31.42
N VAL A 291 -14.47 13.66 30.17
CA VAL A 291 -14.41 12.42 29.33
C VAL A 291 -13.64 11.29 30.00
N LEU A 292 -12.54 11.59 30.69
CA LEU A 292 -11.74 10.59 31.40
C LEU A 292 -12.31 10.15 32.77
N SER A 293 -13.53 10.55 33.13
CA SER A 293 -14.14 10.19 34.42
C SER A 293 -14.80 8.81 34.43
N ASP A 294 -15.30 8.35 33.28
CA ASP A 294 -15.90 7.02 33.06
C ASP A 294 -15.41 6.33 31.77
N PHE A 295 -14.43 6.91 31.07
CA PHE A 295 -13.71 6.31 29.95
C PHE A 295 -13.12 4.94 30.31
N THR A 296 -13.33 3.93 29.45
CA THR A 296 -12.68 2.61 29.58
C THR A 296 -12.03 2.19 28.27
N ILE A 297 -10.92 1.44 28.37
CA ILE A 297 -10.33 0.70 27.26
C ILE A 297 -10.33 -0.76 27.67
N GLU A 298 -11.14 -1.57 26.98
CA GLU A 298 -11.39 -2.98 27.32
C GLU A 298 -11.07 -3.87 26.12
N ASP A 299 -10.47 -5.04 26.34
CA ASP A 299 -10.35 -6.05 25.28
C ASP A 299 -11.64 -6.88 25.10
N MET A 300 -11.60 -7.82 24.16
CA MET A 300 -12.69 -8.76 23.87
C MET A 300 -13.06 -9.69 25.05
N GLN A 301 -12.26 -9.73 26.12
CA GLN A 301 -12.53 -10.47 27.36
C GLN A 301 -13.15 -9.56 28.44
N GLY A 302 -13.10 -8.24 28.27
CA GLY A 302 -13.53 -7.24 29.24
C GLY A 302 -12.46 -6.89 30.27
N ASP A 303 -11.20 -7.25 30.05
CA ASP A 303 -10.09 -6.82 30.90
C ASP A 303 -9.72 -5.36 30.56
N ASN A 304 -9.51 -4.54 31.58
CA ASN A 304 -9.22 -3.10 31.43
C ASN A 304 -7.72 -2.85 31.21
N TRP A 305 -7.39 -2.07 30.19
CA TRP A 305 -6.02 -1.72 29.78
C TRP A 305 -5.52 -0.39 30.36
N ILE A 306 -6.41 0.44 30.93
CA ILE A 306 -6.03 1.73 31.52
C ILE A 306 -5.20 1.52 32.80
N ASN A 307 -3.98 2.09 32.82
CA ASN A 307 -2.92 1.84 33.82
C ASN A 307 -2.46 0.37 33.90
N ASN A 308 -2.73 -0.41 32.85
CA ASN A 308 -2.38 -1.82 32.73
C ASN A 308 -2.01 -2.14 31.27
N GLY A 309 -1.15 -1.33 30.69
CA GLY A 309 -0.73 -1.41 29.27
C GLY A 309 -1.00 -0.14 28.47
N ILE A 310 -1.91 0.73 28.91
CA ILE A 310 -2.16 2.05 28.29
C ILE A 310 -2.34 3.12 29.38
N LEU A 311 -1.60 4.23 29.28
CA LEU A 311 -1.88 5.46 30.03
C LEU A 311 -2.70 6.41 29.17
N VAL A 312 -3.63 7.17 29.78
CA VAL A 312 -4.54 8.07 29.06
C VAL A 312 -4.53 9.46 29.67
N ALA A 313 -4.50 10.49 28.83
CA ALA A 313 -4.58 11.89 29.22
C ALA A 313 -5.45 12.69 28.23
N LEU A 314 -5.97 13.84 28.68
CA LEU A 314 -6.70 14.78 27.82
C LEU A 314 -5.79 15.98 27.52
N SER A 315 -5.73 16.38 26.26
CA SER A 315 -5.02 17.60 25.83
C SER A 315 -5.61 18.87 26.47
N GLU A 316 -4.78 19.89 26.68
CA GLU A 316 -5.25 21.17 27.27
C GLU A 316 -6.29 21.89 26.39
N SER A 317 -6.23 21.72 25.07
CA SER A 317 -7.25 22.22 24.13
C SER A 317 -8.53 21.38 24.10
N ARG A 318 -8.46 20.13 24.61
CA ARG A 318 -9.51 19.10 24.52
C ARG A 318 -9.86 18.66 23.10
N GLU A 319 -8.98 18.89 22.13
CA GLU A 319 -9.14 18.41 20.74
C GLU A 319 -8.69 16.94 20.60
N GLU A 320 -7.81 16.49 21.50
CA GLU A 320 -7.15 15.19 21.46
C GLU A 320 -7.25 14.43 22.80
N ILE A 321 -7.57 13.14 22.75
CA ILE A 321 -7.29 12.18 23.84
C ILE A 321 -5.95 11.52 23.52
N ILE A 322 -4.99 11.64 24.43
CA ILE A 322 -3.63 11.13 24.29
C ILE A 322 -3.54 9.79 25.00
N MET A 323 -2.96 8.79 24.33
CA MET A 323 -2.71 7.45 24.86
C MET A 323 -1.21 7.12 24.75
N THR A 324 -0.59 6.68 25.84
CA THR A 324 0.77 6.10 25.81
C THR A 324 0.67 4.59 25.92
N ILE A 325 1.21 3.88 24.94
CA ILE A 325 1.17 2.42 24.85
C ILE A 325 2.34 1.83 25.64
N GLU A 326 2.08 1.27 26.82
CA GLU A 326 3.07 0.63 27.69
C GLU A 326 3.24 -0.88 27.41
N SER A 327 2.35 -1.48 26.61
CA SER A 327 2.36 -2.92 26.31
C SER A 327 1.83 -3.20 24.91
N ALA A 328 2.45 -4.17 24.22
CA ALA A 328 2.13 -4.49 22.84
C ALA A 328 0.68 -4.96 22.70
N LEU A 329 -0.09 -4.33 21.80
CA LEU A 329 -1.46 -4.72 21.48
C LEU A 329 -1.50 -6.08 20.75
N GLN A 330 -0.42 -6.46 20.06
CA GLN A 330 -0.37 -7.69 19.27
C GLN A 330 -1.54 -7.74 18.28
N GLY A 331 -2.24 -8.88 18.21
CA GLY A 331 -3.46 -9.05 17.42
C GLY A 331 -4.76 -8.73 18.18
N ASN A 332 -4.69 -8.09 19.35
CA ASN A 332 -5.89 -7.71 20.09
C ASN A 332 -6.57 -6.49 19.45
N ILE A 333 -7.90 -6.46 19.57
CA ILE A 333 -8.73 -5.29 19.31
C ILE A 333 -9.31 -4.87 20.65
N LEU A 334 -9.16 -3.60 20.99
CA LEU A 334 -9.66 -2.98 22.22
C LEU A 334 -10.84 -2.06 21.88
N SER A 335 -11.86 -2.04 22.72
CA SER A 335 -12.99 -1.11 22.66
C SER A 335 -12.74 0.06 23.60
N ILE A 336 -12.81 1.27 23.05
CA ILE A 336 -12.74 2.54 23.75
C ILE A 336 -14.17 3.04 23.97
N ASN A 337 -14.59 3.07 25.23
CA ASN A 337 -15.99 3.25 25.62
C ASN A 337 -16.22 4.57 26.36
N ASN A 338 -17.50 4.98 26.42
CA ASN A 338 -17.97 6.19 27.10
C ASN A 338 -17.37 7.50 26.57
N LEU A 339 -17.01 7.49 25.28
CA LEU A 339 -16.62 8.67 24.53
C LEU A 339 -17.74 9.73 24.52
N HIS A 340 -17.40 10.97 24.86
CA HIS A 340 -18.36 12.06 24.87
C HIS A 340 -17.75 13.44 24.60
N VAL A 341 -18.52 14.29 23.94
CA VAL A 341 -18.05 15.54 23.33
C VAL A 341 -18.95 16.73 23.66
N ASP A 342 -18.34 17.91 23.70
CA ASP A 342 -19.02 19.21 23.72
C ASP A 342 -19.03 19.77 22.29
N ILE A 343 -20.22 20.08 21.77
CA ILE A 343 -20.43 20.60 20.41
C ILE A 343 -21.05 21.98 20.53
N SER A 344 -20.35 23.00 20.03
CA SER A 344 -20.91 24.36 19.92
C SER A 344 -21.85 24.43 18.72
N ASP A 345 -22.77 25.41 18.72
CA ASP A 345 -23.70 25.66 17.60
C ASP A 345 -22.96 25.81 16.24
N SER A 346 -22.89 24.70 15.51
CA SER A 346 -22.12 24.51 14.29
C SER A 346 -22.68 23.34 13.48
N LEU A 347 -22.29 23.23 12.21
CA LEU A 347 -22.69 22.17 11.29
C LEU A 347 -21.45 21.66 10.57
N GLY A 348 -21.41 20.37 10.29
CA GLY A 348 -20.29 19.77 9.58
C GLY A 348 -20.36 18.26 9.52
N VAL A 349 -19.47 17.68 8.72
CA VAL A 349 -19.20 16.25 8.65
C VAL A 349 -17.69 16.11 8.68
N GLY A 350 -17.19 15.26 9.56
CA GLY A 350 -15.76 15.01 9.73
C GLY A 350 -15.50 13.68 10.41
N TYR A 351 -14.24 13.24 10.38
CA TYR A 351 -13.83 11.93 10.85
C TYR A 351 -12.90 12.05 12.05
N VAL A 352 -12.93 11.05 12.94
CA VAL A 352 -11.96 10.94 14.04
C VAL A 352 -10.66 10.36 13.46
N ASN A 353 -9.53 10.96 13.81
CA ASN A 353 -8.22 10.54 13.32
C ASN A 353 -7.38 9.95 14.46
N LEU A 354 -6.50 9.01 14.14
CA LEU A 354 -5.51 8.43 15.05
C LEU A 354 -4.11 8.75 14.53
N GLU A 355 -3.38 9.58 15.27
CA GLU A 355 -2.01 10.01 14.93
C GLU A 355 -1.00 9.42 15.91
N LYS A 356 0.18 9.03 15.43
CA LYS A 356 1.34 8.66 16.24
C LYS A 356 2.20 9.91 16.49
N ASN A 357 2.00 10.55 17.65
CA ASN A 357 2.62 11.82 18.01
C ASN A 357 4.16 11.78 18.03
N ASN A 358 4.75 10.60 18.25
CA ASN A 358 6.20 10.40 18.24
C ASN A 358 6.83 10.65 16.86
N THR A 359 6.07 10.42 15.79
CA THR A 359 6.51 10.60 14.39
C THR A 359 5.72 11.66 13.63
N GLY A 360 4.55 12.07 14.13
CA GLY A 360 3.58 12.93 13.44
C GLY A 360 2.81 12.20 12.34
N GLU A 361 2.86 10.87 12.31
CA GLU A 361 2.23 10.05 11.27
C GLU A 361 0.77 9.79 11.60
N LEU A 362 -0.14 10.10 10.67
CA LEU A 362 -1.51 9.59 10.70
C LEU A 362 -1.47 8.07 10.49
N ILE A 363 -1.94 7.28 11.45
CA ILE A 363 -1.92 5.81 11.42
C ILE A 363 -3.29 5.16 11.30
N GLY A 364 -4.37 5.90 11.55
CA GLY A 364 -5.75 5.43 11.40
C GLY A 364 -6.72 6.59 11.16
N ILE A 365 -7.82 6.30 10.46
CA ILE A 365 -8.91 7.24 10.17
C ILE A 365 -10.20 6.46 10.40
N ASP A 366 -11.10 6.97 11.25
CA ASP A 366 -12.40 6.35 11.44
C ASP A 366 -13.17 6.36 10.12
N LYS A 367 -13.69 5.20 9.73
CA LYS A 367 -14.52 5.04 8.54
C LYS A 367 -15.89 5.70 8.69
N TYR A 368 -16.36 5.91 9.91
CA TYR A 368 -17.66 6.50 10.19
C TYR A 368 -17.53 7.96 10.63
N ALA A 369 -18.25 8.85 9.94
CA ALA A 369 -18.21 10.27 10.26
C ALA A 369 -19.00 10.60 11.54
N ILE A 370 -18.58 11.68 12.19
CA ILE A 370 -19.45 12.50 13.03
C ILE A 370 -20.10 13.54 12.11
N ALA A 371 -21.43 13.54 12.05
CA ALA A 371 -22.22 14.43 11.22
C ALA A 371 -23.16 15.27 12.09
N VAL A 372 -23.05 16.60 12.01
CA VAL A 372 -23.85 17.56 12.77
C VAL A 372 -24.70 18.38 11.80
N GLY A 373 -26.03 18.22 11.87
CA GLY A 373 -26.99 18.80 10.95
C GLY A 373 -28.21 19.44 11.63
N ILE A 374 -28.95 20.28 10.88
CA ILE A 374 -30.26 20.80 11.30
C ILE A 374 -31.30 20.31 10.28
N PRO A 375 -31.91 19.12 10.47
CA PRO A 375 -32.99 18.67 9.61
C PRO A 375 -34.17 19.65 9.68
N THR A 376 -34.61 20.09 8.51
CA THR A 376 -35.74 21.01 8.36
C THR A 376 -37.01 20.22 8.01
N ILE A 377 -38.13 20.64 8.61
CA ILE A 377 -39.44 20.02 8.38
C ILE A 377 -40.31 21.00 7.60
N ASN A 378 -40.51 20.73 6.32
CA ASN A 378 -41.34 21.52 5.42
C ASN A 378 -42.70 20.83 5.24
N TYR A 379 -43.77 21.62 5.20
CA TYR A 379 -45.07 21.13 4.77
C TYR A 379 -45.19 21.38 3.26
N VAL A 380 -45.54 20.34 2.49
CA VAL A 380 -45.70 20.45 1.02
C VAL A 380 -46.90 21.33 0.63
N GLN A 381 -47.71 21.77 1.60
CA GLN A 381 -48.94 22.54 1.43
C GLN A 381 -49.04 23.63 2.51
N ASP A 382 -49.19 24.89 2.12
CA ASP A 382 -49.22 26.05 3.05
C ASP A 382 -50.41 26.08 4.04
N ASN A 383 -51.44 25.25 3.81
CA ASN A 383 -52.69 25.29 4.58
C ASN A 383 -52.79 24.13 5.59
N ASN A 384 -52.14 24.27 6.74
CA ASN A 384 -52.27 23.38 7.90
C ASN A 384 -53.62 23.53 8.65
N LEU A 385 -54.74 23.61 7.91
CA LEU A 385 -56.09 23.83 8.44
C LEU A 385 -56.95 22.56 8.38
N ILE A 386 -57.17 21.94 9.54
CA ILE A 386 -58.02 20.75 9.66
C ILE A 386 -59.44 21.16 10.06
N TRP A 387 -60.40 21.02 9.15
CA TRP A 387 -61.82 21.24 9.42
C TRP A 387 -62.49 19.95 9.93
N LEU A 388 -63.32 20.10 10.97
CA LEU A 388 -64.08 18.99 11.56
C LEU A 388 -65.46 18.85 10.89
N ASP A 389 -65.81 17.62 10.52
CA ASP A 389 -67.14 17.23 10.03
C ASP A 389 -67.52 15.84 10.60
N ALA A 390 -68.53 15.18 10.02
CA ALA A 390 -68.95 13.84 10.44
C ALA A 390 -67.89 12.73 10.21
N GLN A 391 -66.95 12.94 9.28
CA GLN A 391 -65.81 12.06 8.99
C GLN A 391 -64.61 12.49 9.85
N ARG A 392 -64.51 11.92 11.07
CA ARG A 392 -63.47 12.28 12.05
C ARG A 392 -62.05 11.85 11.68
N SER A 393 -61.88 10.97 10.70
CA SER A 393 -60.55 10.64 10.17
C SER A 393 -60.16 11.68 9.11
N LYS A 394 -59.02 12.36 9.33
CA LYS A 394 -58.42 13.30 8.38
C LYS A 394 -56.96 12.90 8.18
N ILE A 395 -56.49 13.00 6.93
CA ILE A 395 -55.08 12.77 6.58
C ILE A 395 -54.34 14.08 6.83
N LEU A 396 -53.17 14.02 7.47
CA LEU A 396 -52.31 15.20 7.68
C LEU A 396 -51.66 15.61 6.35
N PRO A 397 -51.31 16.91 6.17
CA PRO A 397 -50.54 17.35 5.02
C PRO A 397 -49.24 16.56 4.87
N THR A 398 -48.78 16.35 3.63
CA THR A 398 -47.50 15.70 3.39
C THR A 398 -46.38 16.54 4.00
N ILE A 399 -45.56 15.88 4.81
CA ILE A 399 -44.36 16.45 5.42
C ILE A 399 -43.17 15.99 4.59
N GLU A 400 -42.31 16.94 4.24
CA GLU A 400 -41.00 16.71 3.64
C GLU A 400 -39.94 17.04 4.70
N ILE A 401 -39.06 16.08 4.98
CA ILE A 401 -37.92 16.28 5.87
C ILE A 401 -36.69 16.41 4.97
N ASN A 402 -36.04 17.56 5.03
CA ASN A 402 -34.84 17.87 4.27
C ASN A 402 -33.66 18.01 5.24
N GLU A 403 -32.50 17.51 4.85
CA GLU A 403 -31.21 17.62 5.57
C GLU A 403 -30.17 18.26 4.64
#